data_AF-A0A2P5NHN3-F1
#
_entry.id   AF-A0A2P5NHN3-F1
#
_cell.length_a   1.000
_cell.length_b   1.000
_cell.length_c   1.000
_cell.angle_alpha   90.00
_cell.angle_beta   90.00
_cell.angle_gamma   90.00
#
_symmetry.space_group_name_H-M   'P 1'
#
loop_
_entity.id
_entity.type
_entity.pdbx_description
1 polymer ?
#
loop_
_entity_poly.entity_id
_entity_poly.type
_entity_poly.pdbx_seq_one_letter_code
_entity_poly.pdbx_strand_id
1 'polypeptide(L)'
;MGWLYMQSLGGHSGPRKYLDAQFTFENAEGQSKVLRSKLLGDTYYAAVEQQRSDGARGVFALVCLTYYNPRDPEGFVFGYKDLTEAMGPCESDCPEDILDLLTPTDRPYAIAWRARCRENAAFQRGTISKSSQKSASSS
;
A
#
# COMPACT_ATOMS: atom_id res chain seq x y z
N MET A 1 7.59 13.84 -5.39
CA MET A 1 8.49 12.96 -4.61
C MET A 1 9.15 11.98 -5.56
N GLY A 2 10.45 11.73 -5.39
CA GLY A 2 11.26 10.87 -6.27
C GLY A 2 11.35 9.43 -5.75
N TRP A 3 12.10 8.60 -6.46
CA TRP A 3 12.42 7.24 -6.01
C TRP A 3 13.52 7.26 -4.95
N LEU A 4 13.36 6.44 -3.93
CA LEU A 4 14.41 6.09 -2.98
C LEU A 4 14.94 4.70 -3.33
N TYR A 5 16.25 4.55 -3.40
CA TYR A 5 16.93 3.28 -3.65
C TYR A 5 17.85 2.93 -2.49
N MET A 6 18.00 1.64 -2.23
CA MET A 6 18.83 1.13 -1.16
C MET A 6 19.51 -0.18 -1.57
N GLN A 7 20.69 -0.39 -0.98
CA GLN A 7 21.50 -1.57 -1.26
C GLN A 7 21.16 -2.78 -0.38
N SER A 8 20.29 -2.60 0.61
CA SER A 8 19.88 -3.66 1.52
C SER A 8 18.52 -3.34 2.11
N LEU A 9 17.74 -4.39 2.39
CA LEU A 9 16.51 -4.32 3.19
C LEU A 9 16.80 -4.32 4.70
N GLY A 10 18.03 -4.05 5.15
CA GLY A 10 18.34 -3.90 6.58
C GLY A 10 18.05 -5.14 7.44
N GLY A 11 18.13 -6.35 6.86
CA GLY A 11 17.81 -7.60 7.55
C GLY A 11 16.30 -7.94 7.60
N HIS A 12 15.44 -7.11 7.03
CA HIS A 12 14.02 -7.44 6.88
C HIS A 12 13.82 -8.58 5.86
N SER A 13 12.86 -9.47 6.12
CA SER A 13 12.60 -10.66 5.30
C SER A 13 12.04 -10.38 3.90
N GLY A 14 11.74 -9.12 3.57
CA GLY A 14 11.31 -8.71 2.24
C GLY A 14 10.79 -7.26 2.18
N PRO A 15 10.51 -6.74 0.97
CA PRO A 15 10.06 -5.37 0.75
C PRO A 15 8.90 -4.92 1.64
N ARG A 16 7.88 -5.77 1.78
CA ARG A 16 6.72 -5.46 2.64
C ARG A 16 7.13 -5.21 4.09
N LYS A 17 7.97 -6.08 4.67
CA LYS A 17 8.39 -5.96 6.07
C LYS A 17 9.31 -4.78 6.30
N TYR A 18 10.14 -4.46 5.31
CA TYR A 18 10.91 -3.23 5.31
C TYR A 18 9.98 -2.01 5.32
N LEU A 19 9.00 -1.94 4.41
CA LEU A 19 8.06 -0.81 4.34
C LEU A 19 7.17 -0.70 5.59
N ASP A 20 6.71 -1.83 6.16
CA ASP A 20 5.99 -1.85 7.43
C ASP A 20 6.79 -1.12 8.54
N ALA A 21 8.10 -1.41 8.62
CA ALA A 21 9.01 -0.80 9.60
C ALA A 21 9.35 0.66 9.25
N GLN A 22 9.62 0.96 7.99
CA GLN A 22 9.96 2.30 7.51
C GLN A 22 8.85 3.33 7.83
N PHE A 23 7.58 2.91 7.73
CA PHE A 23 6.42 3.76 7.98
C PHE A 23 5.82 3.59 9.39
N THR A 24 6.50 2.85 10.26
CA THR A 24 6.16 2.73 11.68
C THR A 24 7.28 3.34 12.53
N PHE A 25 7.05 4.54 13.05
CA PHE A 25 8.06 5.27 13.82
C PHE A 25 7.41 6.18 14.86
N GLU A 26 8.17 6.53 15.89
CA GLU A 26 7.83 7.55 16.87
C GLU A 26 9.05 8.45 17.06
N ASN A 27 8.88 9.74 16.82
CA ASN A 27 9.94 10.73 16.96
C ASN A 27 9.37 12.07 17.44
N ALA A 28 10.22 13.09 17.57
CA ALA A 28 9.81 14.42 18.04
C ALA A 28 8.77 15.11 17.13
N GLU A 29 8.63 14.68 15.87
CA GLU A 29 7.73 15.26 14.88
C GLU A 29 6.35 14.56 14.85
N GLY A 30 6.26 13.36 15.43
CA GLY A 30 4.99 12.64 15.57
C GLY A 30 5.16 11.13 15.65
N GLN A 31 4.01 10.46 15.59
CA GLN A 31 3.92 9.00 15.61
C GLN A 31 3.19 8.51 14.35
N SER A 32 3.76 7.50 13.71
CA SER A 32 3.17 6.80 12.58
C SER A 32 3.15 5.30 12.86
N LYS A 33 2.06 4.63 12.50
CA LYS A 33 1.91 3.19 12.68
C LYS A 33 1.18 2.56 11.50
N VAL A 34 1.80 1.56 10.88
CA VAL A 34 1.12 0.71 9.89
C VAL A 34 0.17 -0.24 10.61
N LEU A 35 -1.14 -0.09 10.36
CA LEU A 35 -2.19 -0.92 10.96
C LEU A 35 -2.43 -2.20 10.17
N ARG A 36 -2.40 -2.08 8.84
CA ARG A 36 -2.56 -3.17 7.88
C ARG A 36 -1.76 -2.82 6.64
N SER A 37 -1.15 -3.82 6.02
CA SER A 37 -0.46 -3.67 4.75
C SER A 37 -0.66 -4.87 3.83
N LYS A 38 -0.38 -4.68 2.54
CA LYS A 38 -0.26 -5.75 1.55
C LYS A 38 0.66 -5.30 0.42
N LEU A 39 1.50 -6.23 -0.06
CA LEU A 39 2.26 -6.05 -1.28
C LEU A 39 1.61 -6.90 -2.37
N LEU A 40 1.17 -6.26 -3.45
CA LEU A 40 0.51 -6.87 -4.61
C LEU A 40 1.36 -6.56 -5.85
N GLY A 41 2.00 -7.58 -6.41
CA GLY A 41 2.99 -7.36 -7.47
C GLY A 41 4.11 -6.43 -6.99
N ASP A 42 4.24 -5.29 -7.66
CA ASP A 42 5.19 -4.22 -7.38
C ASP A 42 4.58 -3.07 -6.56
N THR A 43 3.34 -3.19 -6.08
CA THR A 43 2.65 -2.11 -5.36
C THR A 43 2.35 -2.51 -3.92
N TYR A 44 2.85 -1.72 -2.99
CA TYR A 44 2.55 -1.83 -1.56
C TYR A 44 1.41 -0.88 -1.20
N TYR A 45 0.44 -1.39 -0.44
CA TYR A 45 -0.67 -0.63 0.12
C TYR A 45 -0.64 -0.76 1.64
N ALA A 46 -0.92 0.32 2.36
CA ALA A 46 -1.07 0.29 3.80
C ALA A 46 -2.08 1.31 4.34
N ALA A 47 -2.77 0.92 5.42
CA ALA A 47 -3.48 1.84 6.28
C ALA A 47 -2.50 2.32 7.36
N VAL A 48 -2.21 3.61 7.35
CA VAL A 48 -1.24 4.25 8.27
C VAL A 48 -1.99 5.17 9.20
N GLU A 49 -1.95 4.87 10.49
CA GLU A 49 -2.35 5.81 11.54
C GLU A 49 -1.23 6.82 11.74
N GLN A 50 -1.57 8.10 11.65
CA GLN A 50 -0.65 9.19 11.94
C GLN A 50 -1.24 10.11 13.00
N GLN A 51 -0.47 10.33 14.05
CA GLN A 51 -0.74 11.36 15.05
C GLN A 51 0.05 12.62 14.71
N ARG A 52 -0.65 13.74 14.56
CA ARG A 52 -0.05 15.05 14.37
C ARG A 52 0.32 15.70 15.70
N SER A 53 1.16 16.72 15.63
CA SER A 53 1.63 17.48 16.80
C SER A 53 0.50 18.19 17.57
N ASP A 54 -0.62 18.48 16.92
CA ASP A 54 -1.84 19.04 17.53
C ASP A 54 -2.70 17.99 18.27
N GLY A 55 -2.26 16.72 18.29
CA GLY A 55 -2.99 15.61 18.89
C GLY A 55 -4.05 14.98 17.99
N ALA A 56 -4.30 15.54 16.80
CA ALA A 56 -5.24 14.94 15.85
C ALA A 56 -4.69 13.61 15.32
N ARG A 57 -5.55 12.59 15.31
CA ARG A 57 -5.25 11.25 14.77
C ARG A 57 -6.10 10.98 13.55
N GLY A 58 -5.50 10.36 12.55
CA GLY A 58 -6.22 9.91 11.36
C GLY A 58 -5.51 8.76 10.68
N VAL A 59 -6.28 7.93 10.00
CA VAL A 59 -5.79 6.80 9.21
C VAL A 59 -5.98 7.11 7.73
N PHE A 60 -4.88 7.10 6.98
CA PHE A 60 -4.89 7.32 5.53
C PHE A 60 -4.24 6.15 4.81
N ALA A 61 -4.52 6.04 3.50
CA ALA A 61 -3.86 5.05 2.66
C ALA A 61 -2.52 5.56 2.12
N LEU A 62 -1.47 4.79 2.41
CA LEU A 62 -0.15 4.89 1.82
C LEU A 62 -0.03 3.88 0.68
N VAL A 63 0.52 4.33 -0.44
CA VAL A 63 0.84 3.50 -1.60
C VAL A 63 2.33 3.65 -1.89
N CYS A 64 3.06 2.54 -2.03
CA CYS A 64 4.43 2.59 -2.51
C CYS A 64 4.56 1.77 -3.78
N LEU A 65 5.05 2.40 -4.85
CA LEU A 65 5.57 1.65 -5.99
C LEU A 65 6.92 1.10 -5.59
N THR A 66 7.18 -0.16 -5.90
CA THR A 66 8.40 -0.84 -5.49
C THR A 66 9.18 -1.35 -6.68
N TYR A 67 10.48 -1.32 -6.55
CA TYR A 67 11.44 -1.99 -7.42
C TYR A 67 12.22 -2.95 -6.54
N TYR A 68 12.29 -4.23 -6.92
CA TYR A 68 13.07 -5.22 -6.18
C TYR A 68 13.87 -6.08 -7.14
N ASN A 69 15.19 -5.92 -7.11
CA ASN A 69 16.13 -6.67 -7.93
C ASN A 69 17.36 -7.08 -7.11
N PRO A 70 17.36 -8.27 -6.49
CA PRO A 70 18.51 -8.75 -5.70
C PRO A 70 19.83 -8.89 -6.47
N ARG A 71 19.79 -8.84 -7.81
CA ARG A 71 20.96 -8.98 -8.70
C ARG A 71 21.33 -7.68 -9.40
N ASP A 72 20.87 -6.55 -8.87
CA ASP A 72 21.19 -5.24 -9.43
C ASP A 72 22.72 -5.04 -9.47
N PRO A 73 23.31 -4.69 -10.63
CA PRO A 73 24.77 -4.63 -10.81
C PRO A 73 25.43 -3.53 -9.99
N GLU A 74 24.70 -2.47 -9.64
CA GLU A 74 25.17 -1.38 -8.78
C GLU A 74 24.82 -1.64 -7.30
N GLY A 75 24.20 -2.79 -7.02
CA GLY A 75 23.82 -3.23 -5.69
C GLY A 75 22.54 -2.58 -5.16
N PHE A 76 21.80 -1.78 -5.94
CA PHE A 76 20.54 -1.16 -5.51
C PHE A 76 19.39 -2.16 -5.54
N VAL A 77 19.42 -3.10 -4.59
CA VAL A 77 18.53 -4.26 -4.59
C VAL A 77 17.06 -3.94 -4.35
N PHE A 78 16.75 -2.78 -3.77
CA PHE A 78 15.39 -2.35 -3.50
C PHE A 78 15.24 -0.84 -3.71
N GLY A 79 14.08 -0.45 -4.22
CA GLY A 79 13.67 0.94 -4.26
C GLY A 79 12.17 1.09 -4.08
N TYR A 80 11.75 2.26 -3.61
CA TYR A 80 10.34 2.60 -3.52
C TYR A 80 10.07 4.07 -3.79
N LYS A 81 8.86 4.37 -4.24
CA LYS A 81 8.30 5.72 -4.34
C LYS A 81 6.97 5.73 -3.62
N ASP A 82 6.88 6.50 -2.55
CA ASP A 82 5.68 6.64 -1.75
C ASP A 82 4.74 7.74 -2.27
N LEU A 83 3.45 7.45 -2.12
CA LEU A 83 2.32 8.25 -2.56
C LEU A 83 1.24 8.11 -1.49
N THR A 84 0.45 9.15 -1.27
CA THR A 84 -0.76 9.05 -0.45
C THR A 84 -1.98 8.99 -1.34
N GLU A 85 -3.10 8.47 -0.84
CA GLU A 85 -4.40 8.51 -1.53
C GLU A 85 -4.80 9.91 -2.02
N ALA A 86 -4.36 10.96 -1.33
CA ALA A 86 -4.64 12.35 -1.73
C ALA A 86 -3.93 12.77 -3.03
N MET A 87 -2.95 12.00 -3.49
CA MET A 87 -2.26 12.20 -4.76
C MET A 87 -2.96 11.49 -5.93
N GLY A 88 -4.00 10.69 -5.66
CA GLY A 88 -4.77 9.96 -6.67
C GLY A 88 -3.94 8.99 -7.51
N PRO A 89 -3.18 8.04 -6.91
CA PRO A 89 -2.32 7.13 -7.66
C PRO A 89 -3.10 6.30 -8.69
N CYS A 90 -2.44 5.89 -9.77
CA CYS A 90 -3.05 5.06 -10.82
C CYS A 90 -3.32 3.64 -10.30
N GLU A 91 -2.43 3.14 -9.47
CA GLU A 91 -2.49 1.81 -8.86
C GLU A 91 -3.65 1.78 -7.86
N SER A 92 -4.65 0.95 -8.15
CA SER A 92 -5.93 0.93 -7.43
C SER A 92 -6.42 -0.48 -7.14
N ASP A 93 -5.51 -1.40 -6.85
CA ASP A 93 -5.84 -2.76 -6.41
C ASP A 93 -5.79 -2.89 -4.88
N CYS A 94 -5.95 -1.76 -4.17
CA CYS A 94 -5.91 -1.73 -2.71
C CYS A 94 -7.01 -2.63 -2.12
N PRO A 95 -6.66 -3.62 -1.27
CA PRO A 95 -7.62 -4.49 -0.60
C PRO A 95 -8.67 -3.74 0.23
N GLU A 96 -9.91 -4.23 0.25
CA GLU A 96 -11.00 -3.64 1.03
C GLU A 96 -10.70 -3.60 2.53
N ASP A 97 -10.01 -4.60 3.10
CA ASP A 97 -9.66 -4.63 4.52
C ASP A 97 -8.65 -3.56 4.93
N ILE A 98 -7.94 -2.96 3.97
CA ILE A 98 -7.13 -1.75 4.17
C ILE A 98 -8.04 -0.51 4.06
N LEU A 99 -8.91 -0.45 3.06
CA LEU A 99 -9.83 0.68 2.83
C LEU A 99 -10.80 0.89 3.98
N ASP A 100 -11.22 -0.18 4.65
CA ASP A 100 -12.18 -0.15 5.77
C ASP A 100 -11.59 0.40 7.07
N LEU A 101 -10.25 0.51 7.16
CA LEU A 101 -9.57 1.12 8.29
C LEU A 101 -9.41 2.64 8.14
N LEU A 102 -9.66 3.19 6.95
CA LEU A 102 -9.34 4.58 6.64
C LEU A 102 -10.36 5.54 7.25
N THR A 103 -9.88 6.59 7.88
CA THR A 103 -10.74 7.66 8.40
C THR A 103 -11.44 8.38 7.25
N PRO A 104 -12.68 8.91 7.44
CA PRO A 104 -13.34 9.75 6.44
C PRO A 104 -12.44 10.92 5.98
N THR A 105 -12.57 11.30 4.72
CA THR A 105 -11.81 12.40 4.13
C THR A 105 -12.68 13.17 3.14
N ASP A 106 -12.41 14.46 3.01
CA ASP A 106 -13.02 15.39 2.07
C ASP A 106 -12.16 15.62 0.81
N ARG A 107 -10.96 15.00 0.74
CA ARG A 107 -10.03 15.19 -0.36
C ARG A 107 -10.55 14.49 -1.62
N PRO A 108 -10.85 15.19 -2.72
CA PRO A 108 -11.53 14.62 -3.88
C PRO A 108 -10.73 13.49 -4.53
N TYR A 109 -9.40 13.62 -4.62
CA TYR A 109 -8.55 12.56 -5.18
C TYR A 109 -8.49 11.31 -4.30
N ALA A 110 -8.52 11.46 -2.97
CA ALA A 110 -8.57 10.32 -2.06
C ALA A 110 -9.92 9.59 -2.19
N ILE A 111 -11.02 10.33 -2.22
CA ILE A 111 -12.37 9.75 -2.41
C ILE A 111 -12.44 8.99 -3.73
N ALA A 112 -12.01 9.60 -4.83
CA ALA A 112 -12.02 8.98 -6.16
C ALA A 112 -11.12 7.73 -6.22
N TRP A 113 -9.93 7.77 -5.60
CA TRP A 113 -9.04 6.63 -5.54
C TRP A 113 -9.62 5.47 -4.72
N ARG A 114 -10.20 5.75 -3.55
CA ARG A 114 -10.87 4.74 -2.72
C ARG A 114 -12.03 4.08 -3.47
N ALA A 115 -12.83 4.85 -4.20
CA ALA A 115 -13.94 4.34 -5.01
C ALA A 115 -13.43 3.37 -6.10
N ARG A 116 -12.42 3.77 -6.88
CA ARG A 116 -11.77 2.91 -7.88
C ARG A 116 -11.23 1.61 -7.27
N CYS A 117 -10.63 1.67 -6.09
CA CYS A 117 -10.15 0.46 -5.42
C CYS A 117 -11.28 -0.53 -5.08
N ARG A 118 -12.42 -0.02 -4.60
CA ARG A 118 -13.59 -0.85 -4.31
C ARG A 118 -14.21 -1.45 -5.58
N GLU A 119 -14.27 -0.68 -6.67
CA GLU A 119 -14.73 -1.18 -7.98
C GLU A 119 -13.84 -2.32 -8.49
N ASN A 120 -12.51 -2.16 -8.43
CA ASN A 120 -11.56 -3.19 -8.84
C ASN A 120 -11.69 -4.45 -7.96
N ALA A 121 -11.81 -4.29 -6.64
CA ALA A 121 -12.02 -5.42 -5.72
C ALA A 121 -13.31 -6.20 -6.06
N ALA A 122 -14.41 -5.50 -6.36
CA ALA A 122 -15.66 -6.12 -6.77
C ALA A 122 -15.52 -6.88 -8.10
N PHE A 123 -14.81 -6.30 -9.09
CA PHE A 123 -14.54 -6.96 -10.36
C PHE A 123 -13.69 -8.24 -10.18
N GLN A 124 -12.65 -8.19 -9.35
CA GLN A 124 -11.80 -9.34 -9.06
C GLN A 124 -12.60 -10.46 -8.39
N ARG A 125 -13.45 -10.16 -7.39
CA ARG A 125 -14.35 -11.14 -6.78
C ARG A 125 -15.28 -11.80 -7.80
N GLY A 126 -15.87 -11.00 -8.69
CA GLY A 126 -16.75 -11.49 -9.75
C GLY A 126 -16.03 -12.34 -10.81
N THR A 127 -14.73 -12.13 -10.99
CA THR A 127 -13.89 -12.93 -11.91
C THR A 127 -13.50 -14.27 -11.29
N ILE A 128 -13.12 -14.26 -10.01
CA ILE A 128 -12.74 -15.48 -9.26
C ILE A 128 -13.93 -16.42 -9.09
N SER A 129 -15.14 -15.88 -8.86
CA SER A 129 -16.35 -16.70 -8.75
C SER A 129 -16.68 -17.41 -10.07
N LYS A 130 -16.51 -16.73 -11.21
CA LYS A 130 -16.71 -17.30 -12.54
C LYS A 130 -15.66 -18.36 -12.91
N SER A 131 -14.39 -18.16 -12.56
CA SER A 131 -13.33 -19.14 -12.87
C SER A 131 -13.48 -20.44 -12.08
N SER A 132 -13.88 -20.35 -10.81
CA SER A 132 -14.14 -21.54 -9.96
C SER A 132 -15.35 -22.36 -10.43
N GLN A 133 -16.34 -21.73 -11.04
CA GLN A 133 -17.50 -22.45 -11.62
C GLN A 133 -17.12 -23.19 -12.92
N LYS A 134 -16.19 -22.65 -13.71
CA LYS A 134 -15.78 -23.23 -15.00
C LYS A 134 -14.90 -24.48 -14.82
N SER A 135 -14.07 -24.53 -13.77
CA SER A 135 -13.25 -25.71 -13.44
C SER A 135 -14.10 -26.86 -12.86
N ALA A 136 -15.19 -26.59 -12.14
CA ALA A 136 -16.06 -27.62 -11.59
C ALA A 136 -16.97 -28.30 -12.63
N SER A 137 -17.17 -27.68 -13.81
CA SER A 137 -18.07 -28.19 -14.86
C SER A 137 -17.35 -29.07 -15.90
N SER A 138 -16.05 -29.31 -15.73
CA SER A 138 -15.18 -30.01 -16.69
C SER A 138 -14.66 -31.35 -16.16
N SER A 139 -15.28 -31.92 -15.12
CA SER A 139 -14.94 -33.22 -14.52
C SER A 139 -16.06 -34.23 -14.68
#